data_AF-A0A402BKW4-F1
#
_entry.id   AF-A0A402BKW4-F1
#
_cell.length_a   1.000
_cell.length_b   1.000
_cell.length_c   1.000
_cell.angle_alpha   90.00
_cell.angle_beta   90.00
_cell.angle_gamma   90.00
#
_symmetry.space_group_name_H-M   'P 1'
#
loop_
_entity.id
_entity.type
_entity.pdbx_description
1 polymer ?
#
loop_
_entity_poly.entity_id
_entity_poly.type
_entity_poly.pdbx_seq_one_letter_code
_entity_poly.pdbx_strand_id
1 'polypeptide(L)'
;MMTIAQHELAPFCLERVWSTWQNLEGSWREARISTCPGLYRIRIVISLHDRIFPFVVYIGQSGDLRTRMGHLKGVFGIDMPFKSPHIAGPPLWAIRQRLRQERVPACFEVSVMELRGVPKSQRLGYECVAIARHRKLQPHRFLANFGRMPRGYIASTFNKGAGSFRGYPSPARNDSHLQNLALPGDLERGLPGGLDWCGLSWSHWALVQDAALSKEVSGLYRIRQPDRPTLLYLGQGIVRERINPYRKMGVECSWVGGQWREHERLELLNDIIASHVLCIGQPPTLQFPDDEAKGKL
;
A
#
# COMPACT_ATOMS: atom_id res chain seq x y z
N MET A 1 -30.12 -0.94 -32.13
CA MET A 1 -28.74 -0.42 -32.02
C MET A 1 -28.77 0.77 -31.08
N MET A 2 -28.50 0.56 -29.80
CA MET A 2 -28.29 1.64 -28.84
C MET A 2 -26.81 1.63 -28.46
N THR A 3 -26.12 2.65 -28.94
CA THR A 3 -24.74 3.00 -28.62
C THR A 3 -24.65 3.26 -27.12
N ILE A 4 -23.99 2.35 -26.40
CA ILE A 4 -23.58 2.58 -25.02
C ILE A 4 -22.63 3.77 -25.06
N ALA A 5 -23.06 4.86 -24.40
CA ALA A 5 -22.24 6.03 -24.16
C ALA A 5 -20.87 5.56 -23.65
N GLN A 6 -19.85 5.86 -24.45
CA GLN A 6 -18.47 5.92 -24.00
C GLN A 6 -18.43 6.99 -22.92
N HIS A 7 -18.69 6.59 -21.68
CA HIS A 7 -18.06 7.28 -20.57
C HIS A 7 -16.57 7.15 -20.85
N GLU A 8 -15.96 8.28 -21.21
CA GLU A 8 -14.52 8.48 -21.15
C GLU A 8 -14.08 8.08 -19.73
N LEU A 9 -13.77 6.80 -19.56
CA LEU A 9 -12.88 6.31 -18.53
C LEU A 9 -11.55 6.95 -18.90
N ALA A 10 -11.34 8.19 -18.47
CA ALA A 10 -10.05 8.82 -18.57
C ALA A 10 -9.07 7.80 -17.96
N PRO A 11 -8.12 7.25 -18.76
CA PRO A 11 -7.03 6.49 -18.18
C PRO A 11 -6.41 7.35 -17.09
N PHE A 12 -5.71 6.75 -16.13
CA PHE A 12 -4.98 7.48 -15.09
C PHE A 12 -3.91 8.39 -15.74
N CYS A 13 -4.35 9.50 -16.33
CA CYS A 13 -3.55 10.55 -16.94
C CYS A 13 -3.00 11.32 -15.76
N LEU A 14 -1.72 11.07 -15.52
CA LEU A 14 -0.85 11.74 -14.57
C LEU A 14 -0.64 13.23 -14.92
N GLU A 15 -1.70 13.99 -15.20
CA GLU A 15 -1.64 15.45 -15.14
C GLU A 15 -1.76 15.94 -13.68
N ARG A 16 -1.87 15.04 -12.71
CA ARG A 16 -1.83 15.38 -11.28
C ARG A 16 -0.39 15.48 -10.83
N VAL A 17 0.06 16.72 -10.62
CA VAL A 17 1.43 17.04 -10.24
C VAL A 17 1.55 16.97 -8.72
N TRP A 18 2.53 16.20 -8.25
CA TRP A 18 2.98 16.26 -6.86
C TRP A 18 3.49 17.65 -6.53
N SER A 19 3.16 18.19 -5.35
CA SER A 19 3.73 19.45 -4.88
C SER A 19 5.25 19.40 -4.85
N THR A 20 5.89 20.57 -4.84
CA THR A 20 7.30 20.67 -4.49
C THR A 20 7.57 20.00 -3.14
N TRP A 21 8.77 19.46 -2.99
CA TRP A 21 9.22 18.90 -1.72
C TRP A 21 9.40 20.01 -0.70
N GLN A 22 8.98 19.77 0.53
CA GLN A 22 9.15 20.68 1.66
C GLN A 22 9.55 19.89 2.91
N ASN A 23 10.24 20.53 3.85
CA ASN A 23 10.62 19.90 5.11
C ASN A 23 9.38 19.30 5.80
N LEU A 24 9.46 18.03 6.22
CA LEU A 24 8.40 17.34 6.93
C LEU A 24 8.24 17.88 8.36
N GLU A 25 9.34 18.21 9.04
CA GLU A 25 9.33 18.71 10.41
C GLU A 25 8.60 20.05 10.49
N GLY A 26 7.53 20.10 11.28
CA GLY A 26 6.69 21.29 11.39
C GLY A 26 5.79 21.57 10.18
N SER A 27 5.79 20.74 9.13
CA SER A 27 4.97 20.95 7.91
C SER A 27 3.46 21.03 8.16
N TRP A 28 3.00 20.47 9.26
CA TRP A 28 1.60 20.53 9.69
C TRP A 28 1.22 21.85 10.36
N ARG A 29 2.19 22.72 10.63
CA ARG A 29 2.01 24.08 11.17
C ARG A 29 1.87 25.07 10.00
N GLU A 30 1.27 26.23 10.26
CA GLU A 30 1.26 27.38 9.33
C GLU A 30 0.62 27.16 7.95
N ALA A 31 -0.33 26.22 7.86
CA ALA A 31 -1.10 25.96 6.64
C ALA A 31 -0.32 25.60 5.36
N ARG A 32 0.99 25.29 5.45
CA ARG A 32 1.84 24.91 4.30
C ARG A 32 1.37 23.64 3.61
N ILE A 33 0.84 22.69 4.38
CA ILE A 33 0.13 21.52 3.87
C ILE A 33 -1.37 21.78 3.98
N SER A 34 -2.09 21.51 2.90
CA SER A 34 -3.55 21.63 2.81
C SER A 34 -4.27 20.60 3.69
N THR A 35 -5.48 20.93 4.13
CA THR A 35 -6.39 19.98 4.82
C THR A 35 -7.16 19.10 3.85
N CYS A 36 -6.92 19.22 2.54
CA CYS A 36 -7.62 18.45 1.54
C CYS A 36 -7.27 16.96 1.57
N PRO A 37 -8.19 16.08 1.12
CA PRO A 37 -7.88 14.68 0.90
C PRO A 37 -6.86 14.54 -0.23
N GLY A 38 -6.02 13.51 -0.17
CA GLY A 38 -4.98 13.33 -1.17
C GLY A 38 -3.99 12.22 -0.87
N LEU A 39 -2.95 12.17 -1.69
CA LEU A 39 -1.76 11.33 -1.47
C LEU A 39 -0.62 12.17 -0.90
N TYR A 40 0.30 11.50 -0.22
CA TYR A 40 1.56 12.07 0.20
C TYR A 40 2.68 11.04 0.03
N ARG A 41 3.88 11.54 -0.18
CA ARG A 41 5.11 10.76 -0.19
C ARG A 41 6.14 11.46 0.69
N ILE A 42 6.91 10.66 1.40
CA ILE A 42 7.97 11.11 2.30
C ILE A 42 9.27 10.61 1.73
N ARG A 43 10.25 11.51 1.64
CA ARG A 43 11.63 11.16 1.31
C ARG A 43 12.56 11.52 2.44
N ILE A 44 13.65 10.80 2.53
CA ILE A 44 14.83 11.25 3.25
C ILE A 44 15.80 11.91 2.28
N VAL A 45 16.44 12.98 2.74
CA VAL A 45 17.47 13.71 2.01
C VAL A 45 18.74 13.61 2.82
N ILE A 46 19.74 12.90 2.28
CA ILE A 46 21.06 12.73 2.91
C ILE A 46 22.04 13.69 2.23
N SER A 47 22.85 14.40 3.01
CA SER A 47 23.89 15.31 2.51
C SER A 47 25.27 14.77 2.84
N LEU A 48 26.09 14.48 1.82
CA LEU A 48 27.45 13.95 1.96
C LEU A 48 28.36 14.61 0.92
N HIS A 49 29.49 15.19 1.36
CA HIS A 49 30.51 15.79 0.47
C HIS A 49 29.90 16.70 -0.61
N ASP A 50 29.07 17.67 -0.19
CA ASP A 50 28.36 18.63 -1.06
C ASP A 50 27.37 18.01 -2.06
N ARG A 51 27.03 16.73 -1.91
CA ARG A 51 26.01 16.04 -2.72
C ARG A 51 24.78 15.73 -1.89
N ILE A 52 23.63 15.84 -2.55
CA ILE A 52 22.31 15.55 -1.98
C ILE A 52 21.76 14.25 -2.56
N PHE A 53 21.35 13.33 -1.70
CA PHE A 53 20.81 12.03 -2.06
C PHE A 53 19.37 11.86 -1.54
N PRO A 54 18.36 12.10 -2.38
CA PRO A 54 16.96 11.93 -2.00
C PRO A 54 16.46 10.50 -2.23
N PHE A 55 15.80 9.92 -1.23
CA PHE A 55 15.16 8.59 -1.33
C PHE A 55 13.75 8.62 -0.76
N VAL A 56 12.74 8.27 -1.58
CA VAL A 56 11.38 8.08 -1.07
C VAL A 56 11.37 6.85 -0.16
N VAL A 57 10.82 7.01 1.04
CA VAL A 57 10.79 5.99 2.10
C VAL A 57 9.39 5.66 2.56
N TYR A 58 8.37 6.41 2.15
CA TYR A 58 6.98 6.09 2.43
C TYR A 58 6.03 6.79 1.46
N ILE A 59 4.93 6.13 1.11
CA ILE A 59 3.82 6.70 0.33
C ILE A 59 2.52 6.35 1.05
N GLY A 60 1.58 7.29 1.14
CA GLY A 60 0.30 7.08 1.78
C GLY A 60 -0.83 7.96 1.24
N GLN A 61 -2.06 7.72 1.72
CA GLN A 61 -3.21 8.60 1.48
C GLN A 61 -3.83 9.14 2.77
N SER A 62 -4.56 10.25 2.68
CA SER A 62 -5.36 10.77 3.78
C SER A 62 -6.64 11.43 3.31
N GLY A 63 -7.63 11.47 4.19
CA GLY A 63 -8.79 12.38 4.08
C GLY A 63 -8.44 13.82 4.44
N ASP A 64 -7.37 14.02 5.22
CA ASP A 64 -6.82 15.31 5.59
C ASP A 64 -5.29 15.20 5.63
N LEU A 65 -4.61 15.81 4.65
CA LEU A 65 -3.16 15.74 4.50
C LEU A 65 -2.42 16.43 5.66
N ARG A 66 -2.88 17.59 6.12
CA ARG A 66 -2.26 18.35 7.21
C ARG A 66 -2.31 17.57 8.51
N THR A 67 -3.48 17.06 8.88
CA THR A 67 -3.67 16.24 10.08
C THR A 67 -2.78 15.00 10.01
N ARG A 68 -2.68 14.36 8.84
CA ARG A 68 -1.81 13.20 8.63
C ARG A 68 -0.32 13.52 8.83
N MET A 69 0.15 14.71 8.43
CA MET A 69 1.52 15.13 8.72
C MET A 69 1.74 15.39 10.21
N GLY A 70 0.74 15.97 10.90
CA GLY A 70 0.78 16.16 12.35
C GLY A 70 0.90 14.86 13.14
N HIS A 71 0.32 13.77 12.63
CA HIS A 71 0.47 12.42 13.20
C HIS A 71 1.91 11.89 13.19
N LEU A 72 2.80 12.46 12.36
CA LEU A 72 4.21 12.07 12.26
C LEU A 72 5.14 12.86 13.18
N LYS A 73 4.63 13.79 14.00
CA LYS A 73 5.46 14.57 14.94
C LYS A 73 6.37 13.71 15.82
N GLY A 74 5.92 12.51 16.18
CA GLY A 74 6.68 11.58 17.02
C GLY A 74 7.97 11.05 16.39
N VAL A 75 8.13 11.14 15.06
CA VAL A 75 9.38 10.77 14.35
C VAL A 75 10.57 11.61 14.82
N PHE A 76 10.32 12.85 15.27
CA PHE A 76 11.34 13.78 15.71
C PHE A 76 11.66 13.69 17.21
N GLY A 77 10.88 12.89 17.96
CA GLY A 77 11.05 12.70 19.40
C GLY A 77 12.29 11.89 19.79
N ILE A 78 12.53 11.83 21.11
CA ILE A 78 13.59 11.01 21.72
C ILE A 78 13.22 9.53 21.59
N ASP A 79 12.02 9.16 22.02
CA ASP A 79 11.55 7.77 21.98
C ASP A 79 10.90 7.41 20.64
N MET A 80 10.99 6.14 20.27
CA MET A 80 10.26 5.61 19.12
C MET A 80 8.75 5.81 19.31
N PRO A 81 8.03 6.39 18.33
CA PRO A 81 6.58 6.51 18.39
C PRO A 81 5.90 5.14 18.26
N PHE A 82 4.65 5.03 18.73
CA PHE A 82 3.80 3.86 18.45
C PHE A 82 3.33 3.84 16.99
N LYS A 83 2.75 2.71 16.53
CA LYS A 83 2.12 2.61 15.20
C LYS A 83 0.86 3.48 15.04
N SER A 84 0.27 3.90 16.16
CA SER A 84 -0.81 4.91 16.18
C SER A 84 -0.22 6.25 16.63
N PRO A 85 -0.57 7.39 15.99
CA PRO A 85 -1.62 7.55 14.97
C PRO A 85 -1.15 7.29 13.51
N HIS A 86 0.09 6.87 13.30
CA HIS A 86 0.64 6.66 11.97
C HIS A 86 1.62 5.47 11.90
N ILE A 87 1.32 4.50 11.02
CA ILE A 87 2.07 3.25 10.90
C ILE A 87 3.54 3.45 10.46
N ALA A 88 3.82 4.47 9.65
CA ALA A 88 5.19 4.85 9.27
C ALA A 88 6.01 5.52 10.39
N GLY A 89 5.42 5.87 11.53
CA GLY A 89 6.14 6.54 12.62
C GLY A 89 7.38 5.76 13.08
N PRO A 90 7.24 4.50 13.54
CA PRO A 90 8.37 3.69 13.97
C PRO A 90 9.51 3.56 12.95
N PRO A 91 9.28 3.15 11.68
CA PRO A 91 10.37 3.00 10.71
C PRO A 91 11.04 4.32 10.35
N LEU A 92 10.30 5.44 10.23
CA LEU A 92 10.91 6.75 9.97
C LEU A 92 11.78 7.23 11.14
N TRP A 93 11.32 7.03 12.38
CA TRP A 93 12.13 7.31 13.58
C TRP A 93 13.43 6.48 13.56
N ALA A 94 13.35 5.19 13.21
CA ALA A 94 14.51 4.31 13.18
C ALA A 94 15.54 4.71 12.11
N ILE A 95 15.10 5.12 10.92
CA ILE A 95 16.00 5.67 9.88
C ILE A 95 16.74 6.88 10.43
N ARG A 96 16.01 7.85 11.01
CA ARG A 96 16.60 9.07 11.56
C ARG A 96 17.58 8.74 12.68
N GLN A 97 17.23 7.84 13.59
CA GLN A 97 18.09 7.48 14.71
C GLN A 97 19.40 6.86 14.25
N ARG A 98 19.36 5.96 13.26
CA ARG A 98 20.58 5.37 12.68
C ARG A 98 21.49 6.44 12.08
N LEU A 99 20.95 7.32 11.25
CA LEU A 99 21.74 8.37 10.61
C LEU A 99 22.32 9.35 11.62
N ARG A 100 21.60 9.67 12.69
CA ARG A 100 22.13 10.47 13.80
C ARG A 100 23.30 9.79 14.50
N GLN A 101 23.21 8.48 14.75
CA GLN A 101 24.29 7.69 15.36
C GLN A 101 25.53 7.63 14.46
N GLU A 102 25.32 7.49 13.15
CA GLU A 102 26.37 7.50 12.12
C GLU A 102 26.87 8.92 11.78
N ARG A 103 26.33 9.96 12.44
CA ARG A 103 26.64 11.38 12.19
C ARG A 103 26.46 11.80 10.73
N VAL A 104 25.49 11.19 10.04
CA VAL A 104 25.13 11.50 8.66
C VAL A 104 24.08 12.62 8.64
N PRO A 105 24.36 13.80 8.05
CA PRO A 105 23.39 14.88 7.94
C PRO A 105 22.20 14.44 7.06
N ALA A 106 21.00 14.45 7.63
CA ALA A 106 19.80 14.10 6.89
C ALA A 106 18.54 14.79 7.43
N CYS A 107 17.59 15.05 6.55
CA CYS A 107 16.25 15.53 6.90
C CYS A 107 15.16 14.75 6.15
N PHE A 108 13.95 14.80 6.69
CA PHE A 108 12.77 14.29 5.98
C PHE A 108 12.07 15.42 5.25
N GLU A 109 11.58 15.11 4.05
CA GLU A 109 10.72 15.99 3.28
C GLU A 109 9.45 15.27 2.85
N VAL A 110 8.41 16.06 2.62
CA VAL A 110 7.10 15.60 2.15
C VAL A 110 6.75 16.29 0.85
N SER A 111 6.03 15.58 -0.02
CA SER A 111 5.40 16.10 -1.22
C SER A 111 3.99 15.50 -1.28
N VAL A 112 2.99 16.33 -1.61
CA VAL A 112 1.56 15.95 -1.54
C VAL A 112 0.89 16.10 -2.90
N MET A 113 -0.20 15.38 -3.09
CA MET A 113 -1.07 15.49 -4.26
C MET A 113 -2.51 15.62 -3.77
N GLU A 114 -3.12 16.79 -3.94
CA GLU A 114 -4.51 17.01 -3.57
C GLU A 114 -5.45 16.26 -4.51
N LEU A 115 -6.43 15.55 -3.95
CA LEU A 115 -7.42 14.76 -4.66
C LEU A 115 -8.84 15.16 -4.20
N ARG A 116 -9.18 16.44 -4.41
CA ARG A 116 -10.51 16.99 -4.09
C ARG A 116 -11.60 16.24 -4.85
N GLY A 117 -12.70 15.93 -4.17
CA GLY A 117 -13.83 15.20 -4.74
C GLY A 117 -13.57 13.73 -5.08
N VAL A 118 -12.36 13.20 -4.87
CA VAL A 118 -12.05 11.79 -5.15
C VAL A 118 -12.46 10.93 -3.94
N PRO A 119 -13.29 9.89 -4.10
CA PRO A 119 -13.70 9.00 -3.00
C PRO A 119 -12.52 8.29 -2.32
N LYS A 120 -12.71 7.89 -1.05
CA LYS A 120 -11.68 7.20 -0.24
C LYS A 120 -11.17 5.93 -0.92
N SER A 121 -12.08 5.10 -1.44
CA SER A 121 -11.78 3.88 -2.18
C SER A 121 -10.86 4.16 -3.37
N GLN A 122 -11.19 5.16 -4.19
CA GLN A 122 -10.38 5.55 -5.34
C GLN A 122 -9.01 6.10 -4.92
N ARG A 123 -8.91 6.89 -3.84
CA ARG A 123 -7.61 7.36 -3.31
C ARG A 123 -6.73 6.21 -2.85
N LEU A 124 -7.29 5.17 -2.21
CA LEU A 124 -6.56 3.96 -1.83
C LEU A 124 -6.09 3.18 -3.06
N GLY A 125 -6.88 3.13 -4.13
CA GLY A 125 -6.44 2.61 -5.43
C GLY A 125 -5.26 3.38 -6.01
N TYR A 126 -5.30 4.72 -5.96
CA TYR A 126 -4.20 5.57 -6.42
C TYR A 126 -2.94 5.45 -5.55
N GLU A 127 -3.10 5.25 -4.24
CA GLU A 127 -1.99 4.92 -3.33
C GLU A 127 -1.31 3.63 -3.77
N CYS A 128 -2.07 2.58 -4.11
CA CYS A 128 -1.52 1.32 -4.61
C CYS A 128 -0.68 1.55 -5.88
N VAL A 129 -1.20 2.32 -6.84
CA VAL A 129 -0.49 2.69 -8.08
C VAL A 129 0.80 3.45 -7.78
N ALA A 130 0.78 4.43 -6.88
CA ALA A 130 1.95 5.22 -6.53
C ALA A 130 3.04 4.34 -5.87
N ILE A 131 2.65 3.42 -4.99
CA ILE A 131 3.57 2.46 -4.36
C ILE A 131 4.15 1.49 -5.40
N ALA A 132 3.31 0.89 -6.24
CA ALA A 132 3.72 -0.12 -7.22
C ALA A 132 4.71 0.48 -8.24
N ARG A 133 4.42 1.69 -8.76
CA ARG A 133 5.33 2.41 -9.65
C ARG A 133 6.67 2.74 -9.00
N HIS A 134 6.64 3.18 -7.73
CA HIS A 134 7.88 3.43 -6.99
C HIS A 134 8.72 2.16 -6.83
N ARG A 135 8.10 1.05 -6.43
CA ARG A 135 8.76 -0.25 -6.28
C ARG A 135 9.37 -0.73 -7.61
N LYS A 136 8.65 -0.56 -8.73
CA LYS A 136 9.17 -0.94 -10.06
C LYS A 136 10.39 -0.11 -10.47
N LEU A 137 10.37 1.20 -10.22
CA LEU A 137 11.48 2.09 -10.54
C LEU A 137 12.68 1.91 -9.59
N GLN A 138 12.44 1.46 -8.36
CA GLN A 138 13.44 1.37 -7.31
C GLN A 138 13.30 0.07 -6.47
N PRO A 139 13.49 -1.12 -7.08
CA PRO A 139 13.13 -2.40 -6.46
C PRO A 139 13.90 -2.72 -5.18
N HIS A 140 15.13 -2.22 -5.06
CA HIS A 140 16.00 -2.47 -3.90
C HIS A 140 15.94 -1.38 -2.82
N ARG A 141 15.14 -0.32 -3.01
CA ARG A 141 15.04 0.76 -2.03
C ARG A 141 14.07 0.38 -0.93
N PHE A 142 14.44 0.75 0.29
CA PHE A 142 13.62 0.54 1.46
C PHE A 142 12.38 1.44 1.38
N LEU A 143 11.20 0.83 1.52
CA LEU A 143 9.93 1.52 1.65
C LEU A 143 9.25 1.05 2.94
N ALA A 144 8.89 1.98 3.82
CA ALA A 144 8.29 1.72 5.13
C ALA A 144 6.81 1.25 5.08
N ASN A 145 6.25 1.09 3.88
CA ASN A 145 4.94 0.48 3.67
C ASN A 145 4.93 -0.98 4.14
N PHE A 146 3.75 -1.61 4.20
CA PHE A 146 3.60 -3.05 4.51
C PHE A 146 4.27 -3.55 5.81
N GLY A 147 4.42 -2.67 6.80
CA GLY A 147 5.00 -3.04 8.10
C GLY A 147 6.52 -3.26 8.10
N ARG A 148 7.20 -2.81 7.04
CA ARG A 148 8.65 -2.94 6.86
C ARG A 148 9.42 -2.08 7.87
N MET A 149 10.56 -2.58 8.34
CA MET A 149 11.41 -1.92 9.34
C MET A 149 12.88 -1.86 8.87
N PRO A 150 13.62 -0.77 9.10
CA PRO A 150 15.06 -0.74 8.82
C PRO A 150 15.82 -1.70 9.74
N ARG A 151 16.88 -2.34 9.22
CA ARG A 151 17.56 -3.50 9.86
C ARG A 151 17.68 -3.49 11.40
N GLY A 152 18.69 -3.01 12.11
CA GLY A 152 18.81 -3.16 13.58
C GLY A 152 17.73 -2.55 14.52
N TYR A 153 16.42 -2.65 14.22
CA TYR A 153 15.31 -2.14 15.02
C TYR A 153 14.09 -3.07 14.97
N ILE A 154 13.35 -3.11 16.08
CA ILE A 154 12.00 -3.68 16.16
C ILE A 154 11.00 -2.53 16.24
N ALA A 155 9.90 -2.61 15.49
CA ALA A 155 8.87 -1.58 15.49
C ALA A 155 8.02 -1.61 16.77
N SER A 156 7.59 -0.44 17.26
CA SER A 156 6.56 -0.34 18.29
C SER A 156 5.25 -1.03 17.88
N THR A 157 4.42 -1.39 18.86
CA THR A 157 3.03 -1.82 18.60
C THR A 157 2.08 -0.63 18.42
N PHE A 158 0.80 -0.93 18.18
CA PHE A 158 -0.26 0.04 18.36
C PHE A 158 -0.39 0.40 19.84
N ASN A 159 -0.67 1.66 20.12
CA ASN A 159 -0.97 2.10 21.48
C ASN A 159 -2.41 1.67 21.83
N LYS A 160 -2.54 0.56 22.57
CA LYS A 160 -3.81 0.00 23.05
C LYS A 160 -3.89 -0.03 24.58
N GLY A 161 -3.05 0.75 25.27
CA GLY A 161 -2.92 0.70 26.73
C GLY A 161 -2.02 -0.47 27.19
N ALA A 162 -2.48 -1.25 28.17
CA ALA A 162 -1.72 -2.38 28.73
C ALA A 162 -1.25 -3.35 27.64
N GLY A 163 0.02 -3.75 27.68
CA GLY A 163 0.66 -4.61 26.66
C GLY A 163 1.17 -3.89 25.41
N SER A 164 1.01 -2.56 25.32
CA SER A 164 1.69 -1.77 24.28
C SER A 164 3.19 -1.70 24.58
N PHE A 165 4.04 -1.89 23.56
CA PHE A 165 5.48 -1.76 23.71
C PHE A 165 6.03 -0.75 22.69
N ARG A 166 7.00 0.05 23.14
CA ARG A 166 7.79 0.89 22.26
C ARG A 166 8.92 0.08 21.67
N GLY A 167 9.10 0.18 20.36
CA GLY A 167 10.18 -0.48 19.68
C GLY A 167 11.55 0.08 20.11
N TYR A 168 12.59 -0.68 19.81
CA TYR A 168 13.94 -0.42 20.29
C TYR A 168 14.99 -0.95 19.29
N PRO A 169 16.25 -0.47 19.38
CA PRO A 169 17.37 -1.06 18.63
C PRO A 169 17.54 -2.53 19.00
N SER A 170 17.64 -3.40 18.00
CA SER A 170 17.82 -4.84 18.23
C SER A 170 18.60 -5.47 17.08
N PRO A 171 19.57 -6.36 17.35
CA PRO A 171 20.26 -7.11 16.31
C PRO A 171 19.39 -8.23 15.72
N ALA A 172 18.27 -8.57 16.38
CA ALA A 172 17.37 -9.62 15.93
C ALA A 172 16.80 -9.31 14.55
N ARG A 173 16.83 -10.29 13.65
CA ARG A 173 16.23 -10.20 12.33
C ARG A 173 14.86 -10.86 12.30
N ASN A 174 13.91 -10.23 11.64
CA ASN A 174 12.61 -10.81 11.33
C ASN A 174 12.17 -10.44 9.90
N ASP A 175 10.99 -10.91 9.51
CA ASP A 175 10.44 -10.72 8.16
C ASP A 175 10.40 -9.25 7.70
N SER A 176 10.19 -8.30 8.61
CA SER A 176 10.13 -6.87 8.27
C SER A 176 11.45 -6.28 7.76
N HIS A 177 12.56 -7.04 7.86
CA HIS A 177 13.92 -6.64 7.46
C HIS A 177 14.41 -7.26 6.15
N LEU A 178 13.63 -8.14 5.53
CA LEU A 178 14.02 -8.90 4.33
C LEU A 178 14.02 -8.03 3.07
N GLN A 179 14.19 -8.54 1.85
CA GLN A 179 14.10 -7.68 0.66
C GLN A 179 12.67 -7.64 0.13
N ASN A 180 12.36 -6.61 -0.67
CA ASN A 180 11.08 -6.50 -1.37
C ASN A 180 10.92 -7.64 -2.37
N LEU A 181 9.71 -8.15 -2.54
CA LEU A 181 9.39 -9.08 -3.62
C LEU A 181 8.79 -8.31 -4.80
N ALA A 182 9.43 -8.37 -5.97
CA ALA A 182 8.87 -7.79 -7.18
C ALA A 182 7.82 -8.72 -7.79
N LEU A 183 6.82 -8.14 -8.48
CA LEU A 183 5.98 -8.90 -9.38
C LEU A 183 6.83 -9.58 -10.47
N PRO A 184 6.50 -10.82 -10.89
CA PRO A 184 7.19 -11.47 -12.00
C PRO A 184 7.00 -10.76 -13.35
N GLY A 185 5.86 -10.11 -13.57
CA GLY A 185 5.55 -9.38 -14.80
C GLY A 185 5.29 -7.89 -14.58
N ASP A 186 5.09 -7.17 -15.68
CA ASP A 186 4.72 -5.75 -15.64
C ASP A 186 3.31 -5.52 -15.10
N LEU A 187 3.09 -4.36 -14.48
CA LEU A 187 1.78 -3.95 -13.94
C LEU A 187 0.67 -3.91 -14.99
N GLU A 188 0.98 -3.74 -16.27
CA GLU A 188 -0.01 -3.67 -17.36
C GLU A 188 -0.03 -4.97 -18.18
N ARG A 189 0.68 -6.00 -17.72
CA ARG A 189 0.75 -7.28 -18.42
C ARG A 189 -0.51 -8.10 -18.18
N GLY A 190 -1.20 -8.43 -19.27
CA GLY A 190 -2.41 -9.24 -19.26
C GLY A 190 -3.63 -8.49 -18.75
N LEU A 191 -4.79 -9.13 -18.82
CA LEU A 191 -6.05 -8.55 -18.34
C LEU A 191 -6.36 -9.02 -16.92
N PRO A 192 -7.03 -8.22 -16.06
CA PRO A 192 -7.38 -8.63 -14.69
C PRO A 192 -8.13 -9.96 -14.52
N GLY A 193 -8.80 -10.44 -15.58
CA GLY A 193 -9.46 -11.74 -15.61
C GLY A 193 -8.65 -12.90 -16.21
N GLY A 194 -7.49 -12.62 -16.81
CA GLY A 194 -6.65 -13.59 -17.53
C GLY A 194 -5.86 -14.52 -16.63
N LEU A 195 -5.42 -15.66 -17.17
CA LEU A 195 -4.66 -16.68 -16.43
C LEU A 195 -3.20 -16.29 -16.16
N ASP A 196 -2.67 -15.31 -16.88
CA ASP A 196 -1.28 -14.85 -16.84
C ASP A 196 -1.13 -13.40 -16.33
N TRP A 197 -2.20 -12.84 -15.75
CA TRP A 197 -2.25 -11.45 -15.30
C TRP A 197 -1.12 -11.12 -14.31
N CYS A 198 -0.42 -10.01 -14.55
CA CYS A 198 0.78 -9.58 -13.82
C CYS A 198 1.93 -10.62 -13.84
N GLY A 199 1.92 -11.55 -14.79
CA GLY A 199 2.88 -12.66 -14.87
C GLY A 199 2.70 -13.74 -13.80
N LEU A 200 1.56 -13.77 -13.12
CA LEU A 200 1.19 -14.80 -12.16
C LEU A 200 0.36 -15.89 -12.86
N SER A 201 0.59 -17.15 -12.49
CA SER A 201 -0.18 -18.29 -13.02
C SER A 201 -1.46 -18.49 -12.21
N TRP A 202 -2.48 -17.70 -12.53
CA TRP A 202 -3.78 -17.79 -11.88
C TRP A 202 -4.49 -19.09 -12.26
N SER A 203 -5.19 -19.68 -11.30
CA SER A 203 -6.09 -20.80 -11.55
C SER A 203 -7.22 -20.39 -12.51
N HIS A 204 -7.83 -21.40 -13.14
CA HIS A 204 -9.16 -21.20 -13.71
C HIS A 204 -10.15 -20.73 -12.64
N TRP A 205 -11.17 -20.02 -13.08
CA TRP A 205 -12.28 -19.60 -12.24
C TRP A 205 -13.09 -20.83 -11.80
N ALA A 206 -13.43 -20.89 -10.53
CA ALA A 206 -14.32 -21.90 -9.96
C ALA A 206 -15.35 -21.22 -9.06
N LEU A 207 -16.56 -21.76 -8.96
CA LEU A 207 -17.55 -21.20 -8.05
C LEU A 207 -17.07 -21.41 -6.61
N VAL A 208 -17.29 -20.41 -5.74
CA VAL A 208 -16.85 -20.46 -4.34
C VAL A 208 -17.51 -21.60 -3.55
N GLN A 209 -18.64 -22.10 -4.03
CA GLN A 209 -19.36 -23.25 -3.49
C GLN A 209 -18.75 -24.61 -3.89
N ASP A 210 -17.89 -24.66 -4.92
CA ASP A 210 -17.38 -25.91 -5.46
C ASP A 210 -16.34 -26.55 -4.54
N ALA A 211 -16.39 -27.87 -4.43
CA ALA A 211 -15.43 -28.67 -3.67
C ALA A 211 -14.00 -28.59 -4.22
N ALA A 212 -13.78 -28.09 -5.44
CA ALA A 212 -12.47 -27.85 -6.03
C ALA A 212 -11.62 -26.83 -5.25
N LEU A 213 -12.25 -25.99 -4.43
CA LEU A 213 -11.60 -25.06 -3.49
C LEU A 213 -11.19 -25.73 -2.16
N SER A 214 -11.24 -27.06 -2.09
CA SER A 214 -10.88 -27.85 -0.90
C SER A 214 -9.39 -27.84 -0.57
N LYS A 215 -8.52 -27.62 -1.56
CA LYS A 215 -7.08 -27.55 -1.34
C LYS A 215 -6.72 -26.27 -0.59
N GLU A 216 -6.01 -26.44 0.52
CA GLU A 216 -5.49 -25.33 1.29
C GLU A 216 -4.33 -24.67 0.54
N VAL A 217 -4.63 -23.57 -0.14
CA VAL A 217 -3.64 -22.77 -0.86
C VAL A 217 -3.42 -21.48 -0.09
N SER A 218 -2.16 -21.18 0.24
CA SER A 218 -1.76 -19.87 0.74
C SER A 218 -1.22 -19.02 -0.41
N GLY A 219 -1.75 -17.82 -0.59
CA GLY A 219 -1.35 -16.95 -1.69
C GLY A 219 -2.29 -15.77 -1.92
N LEU A 220 -2.51 -15.42 -3.18
CA LEU A 220 -3.42 -14.35 -3.61
C LEU A 220 -4.69 -14.96 -4.22
N TYR A 221 -5.81 -14.27 -4.09
CA TYR A 221 -7.07 -14.66 -4.71
C TYR A 221 -7.82 -13.44 -5.26
N ARG A 222 -8.68 -13.70 -6.25
CA ARG A 222 -9.54 -12.71 -6.90
C ARG A 222 -10.96 -13.26 -6.99
N ILE A 223 -11.95 -12.39 -6.81
CA ILE A 223 -13.37 -12.74 -6.79
C ILE A 223 -14.12 -11.93 -7.84
N ARG A 224 -15.08 -12.55 -8.52
CA ARG A 224 -16.00 -11.90 -9.47
C ARG A 224 -17.38 -12.54 -9.46
N GLN A 225 -18.36 -11.90 -10.09
CA GLN A 225 -19.62 -12.57 -10.43
C GLN A 225 -19.42 -13.53 -11.62
N PRO A 226 -20.13 -14.66 -11.68
CA PRO A 226 -20.16 -15.51 -12.87
C PRO A 226 -20.52 -14.71 -14.11
N ASP A 227 -19.85 -15.01 -15.23
CA ASP A 227 -20.04 -14.38 -16.54
C ASP A 227 -19.81 -12.86 -16.59
N ARG A 228 -19.27 -12.27 -15.52
CA ARG A 228 -18.90 -10.84 -15.47
C ARG A 228 -17.39 -10.70 -15.46
N PRO A 229 -16.78 -9.92 -16.38
CA PRO A 229 -15.33 -9.73 -16.41
C PRO A 229 -14.83 -8.86 -15.25
N THR A 230 -15.71 -8.13 -14.56
CA THR A 230 -15.36 -7.17 -13.51
C THR A 230 -15.02 -7.87 -12.20
N LEU A 231 -13.87 -7.53 -11.63
CA LEU A 231 -13.48 -8.04 -10.30
C LEU A 231 -14.24 -7.32 -9.19
N LEU A 232 -14.72 -8.10 -8.23
CA LEU A 232 -15.31 -7.60 -7.00
C LEU A 232 -14.25 -7.34 -5.94
N TYR A 233 -13.26 -8.23 -5.81
CA TYR A 233 -12.31 -8.19 -4.71
C TYR A 233 -10.98 -8.90 -5.05
N LEU A 234 -9.88 -8.37 -4.51
CA LEU A 234 -8.55 -8.98 -4.49
C LEU A 234 -8.11 -9.15 -3.03
N GLY A 235 -7.58 -10.32 -2.69
CA GLY A 235 -7.14 -10.62 -1.33
C GLY A 235 -5.93 -11.55 -1.26
N GLN A 236 -5.49 -11.79 -0.03
CA GLN A 236 -4.37 -12.67 0.27
C GLN A 236 -4.61 -13.50 1.53
N GLY A 237 -3.91 -14.62 1.64
CA GLY A 237 -3.88 -15.50 2.81
C GLY A 237 -4.19 -16.94 2.44
N ILE A 238 -4.71 -17.69 3.40
CA ILE A 238 -5.23 -19.04 3.15
C ILE A 238 -6.55 -18.90 2.41
N VAL A 239 -6.54 -19.19 1.10
CA VAL A 239 -7.62 -18.89 0.16
C VAL A 239 -8.94 -19.46 0.65
N ARG A 240 -8.97 -20.74 1.05
CA ARG A 240 -10.18 -21.42 1.55
C ARG A 240 -10.84 -20.70 2.72
N GLU A 241 -10.05 -20.27 3.71
CA GLU A 241 -10.57 -19.55 4.87
C GLU A 241 -11.12 -18.18 4.48
N ARG A 242 -10.40 -17.48 3.60
CA ARG A 242 -10.70 -16.11 3.20
C ARG A 242 -11.91 -16.00 2.28
N ILE A 243 -12.20 -17.01 1.47
CA ILE A 243 -13.36 -17.00 0.57
C ILE A 243 -14.64 -17.51 1.22
N ASN A 244 -14.56 -18.16 2.39
CA ASN A 244 -15.73 -18.74 3.07
C ASN A 244 -16.88 -17.74 3.30
N PRO A 245 -16.64 -16.46 3.67
CA PRO A 245 -17.70 -15.46 3.79
C PRO A 245 -18.50 -15.23 2.49
N TYR A 246 -17.88 -15.45 1.33
CA TYR A 246 -18.49 -15.19 0.02
C TYR A 246 -19.29 -16.36 -0.55
N ARG A 247 -19.32 -17.53 0.13
CA ARG A 247 -20.01 -18.74 -0.36
C ARG A 247 -21.48 -18.53 -0.72
N LYS A 248 -22.18 -17.71 0.06
CA LYS A 248 -23.62 -17.44 -0.14
C LYS A 248 -23.90 -16.43 -1.25
N MET A 249 -22.87 -15.80 -1.81
CA MET A 249 -23.02 -14.72 -2.80
C MET A 249 -23.03 -15.22 -4.25
N GLY A 250 -22.86 -16.53 -4.49
CA GLY A 250 -22.87 -17.10 -5.84
C GLY A 250 -21.73 -16.57 -6.72
N VAL A 251 -20.56 -16.31 -6.14
CA VAL A 251 -19.39 -15.72 -6.82
C VAL A 251 -18.38 -16.78 -7.25
N GLU A 252 -17.52 -16.41 -8.20
CA GLU A 252 -16.36 -17.19 -8.63
C GLU A 252 -15.07 -16.71 -7.98
N CYS A 253 -14.14 -17.63 -7.77
CA CYS A 253 -12.80 -17.38 -7.28
C CYS A 253 -11.74 -17.94 -8.23
N SER A 254 -10.65 -17.21 -8.39
CA SER A 254 -9.41 -17.65 -9.03
C SER A 254 -8.25 -17.27 -8.10
N TRP A 255 -7.22 -18.12 -8.02
CA TRP A 255 -6.15 -17.96 -7.04
C TRP A 255 -4.78 -18.29 -7.62
N VAL A 256 -3.75 -17.80 -6.96
CA VAL A 256 -2.35 -18.19 -7.20
C VAL A 256 -1.71 -18.53 -5.86
N GLY A 257 -1.13 -19.72 -5.79
CA GLY A 257 -0.40 -20.19 -4.61
C GLY A 257 1.07 -19.81 -4.69
N GLY A 258 1.68 -19.53 -3.54
CA GLY A 258 3.11 -19.24 -3.45
C GLY A 258 3.63 -19.29 -2.02
N GLN A 259 4.90 -19.67 -1.85
CA GLN A 259 5.58 -19.64 -0.56
C GLN A 259 6.07 -18.21 -0.27
N TRP A 260 5.12 -17.33 0.00
CA TRP A 260 5.38 -15.93 0.34
C TRP A 260 5.17 -15.68 1.82
N ARG A 261 5.95 -14.78 2.39
CA ARG A 261 5.74 -14.22 3.73
C ARG A 261 4.56 -13.25 3.71
N GLU A 262 4.07 -12.88 4.88
CA GLU A 262 2.91 -11.98 4.98
C GLU A 262 3.14 -10.64 4.27
N HIS A 263 4.28 -9.98 4.51
CA HIS A 263 4.59 -8.70 3.88
C HIS A 263 4.76 -8.84 2.35
N GLU A 264 5.34 -9.93 1.87
CA GLU A 264 5.47 -10.21 0.44
C GLU A 264 4.09 -10.38 -0.21
N ARG A 265 3.14 -11.06 0.47
CA ARG A 265 1.75 -11.13 -0.01
C ARG A 265 1.07 -9.77 -0.03
N LEU A 266 1.31 -8.91 0.95
CA LEU A 266 0.77 -7.54 0.96
C LEU A 266 1.34 -6.69 -0.18
N GLU A 267 2.63 -6.85 -0.47
CA GLU A 267 3.30 -6.19 -1.59
C GLU A 267 2.73 -6.64 -2.93
N LEU A 268 2.62 -7.95 -3.16
CA LEU A 268 2.02 -8.51 -4.37
C LEU A 268 0.55 -8.09 -4.51
N LEU A 269 -0.22 -8.11 -3.40
CA LEU A 269 -1.61 -7.66 -3.38
C LEU A 269 -1.73 -6.18 -3.77
N ASN A 270 -0.86 -5.32 -3.24
CA ASN A 270 -0.81 -3.91 -3.63
C ASN A 270 -0.57 -3.77 -5.14
N ASP A 271 0.40 -4.51 -5.67
CA ASP A 271 0.80 -4.37 -7.07
C ASP A 271 -0.27 -4.90 -8.04
N ILE A 272 -1.01 -5.96 -7.69
CA ILE A 272 -2.16 -6.41 -8.51
C ILE A 272 -3.37 -5.47 -8.40
N ILE A 273 -3.61 -4.82 -7.25
CA ILE A 273 -4.63 -3.77 -7.13
C ILE A 273 -4.22 -2.57 -8.01
N ALA A 274 -2.95 -2.18 -7.98
CA ALA A 274 -2.42 -1.13 -8.85
C ALA A 274 -2.61 -1.46 -10.33
N SER A 275 -2.30 -2.70 -10.73
CA SER A 275 -2.56 -3.18 -12.10
C SER A 275 -4.03 -3.04 -12.49
N HIS A 276 -4.95 -3.45 -11.61
CA HIS A 276 -6.38 -3.31 -11.86
C HIS A 276 -6.79 -1.84 -12.05
N VAL A 277 -6.31 -0.94 -11.19
CA VAL A 277 -6.57 0.50 -11.31
C VAL A 277 -6.02 1.06 -12.62
N LEU A 278 -4.84 0.63 -13.07
CA LEU A 278 -4.26 1.06 -14.34
C LEU A 278 -5.08 0.56 -15.55
N CYS A 279 -5.57 -0.68 -15.49
CA CYS A 279 -6.32 -1.28 -16.60
C CYS A 279 -7.79 -0.82 -16.67
N ILE A 280 -8.44 -0.66 -15.51
CA ILE A 280 -9.90 -0.45 -15.40
C ILE A 280 -10.23 0.99 -14.97
N GLY A 281 -9.24 1.75 -14.50
CA GLY A 281 -9.41 3.13 -14.02
C GLY A 281 -9.85 3.24 -12.56
N GLN A 282 -10.14 2.12 -11.88
CA GLN A 282 -10.63 2.08 -10.50
C GLN A 282 -10.25 0.77 -9.79
N PRO A 283 -10.20 0.71 -8.45
CA PRO A 283 -9.99 -0.55 -7.74
C PRO A 283 -11.22 -1.47 -7.89
N PRO A 284 -11.11 -2.77 -7.58
CA PRO A 284 -12.27 -3.66 -7.53
C PRO A 284 -13.37 -3.10 -6.59
N THR A 285 -14.64 -3.33 -6.94
CA THR A 285 -15.80 -2.65 -6.33
C THR A 285 -15.85 -2.75 -4.80
N LEU A 286 -15.47 -3.91 -4.25
CA LEU A 286 -15.51 -4.18 -2.81
C LEU A 286 -14.12 -4.11 -2.15
N GLN A 287 -13.08 -3.66 -2.88
CA GLN A 287 -11.70 -3.70 -2.41
C GLN A 287 -11.46 -2.84 -1.16
N PHE A 288 -12.05 -1.65 -1.17
CA PHE A 288 -11.89 -0.62 -0.16
C PHE A 288 -13.27 -0.15 0.27
N PRO A 289 -14.02 -0.94 1.05
CA PRO A 289 -15.36 -0.57 1.45
C PRO A 289 -15.31 0.75 2.23
N ASP A 290 -16.21 1.66 1.87
CA ASP A 290 -16.49 2.81 2.71
C ASP A 290 -17.04 2.32 4.06
N ASP A 291 -16.89 3.12 5.12
CA ASP A 291 -17.24 2.68 6.47
C ASP A 291 -18.74 2.31 6.61
N GLU A 292 -19.60 2.75 5.69
CA GLU A 292 -21.01 2.36 5.56
C GLU A 292 -21.23 0.96 4.94
N ALA A 293 -20.31 0.46 4.12
CA ALA A 293 -20.44 -0.83 3.42
C ALA A 293 -20.05 -2.03 4.30
N LYS A 294 -19.38 -1.81 5.45
CA LYS A 294 -18.99 -2.87 6.39
C LYS A 294 -20.18 -3.60 7.03
N GLY A 295 -21.39 -3.04 6.97
CA GLY A 295 -22.62 -3.65 7.49
C GLY A 295 -23.45 -4.42 6.47
N LYS A 296 -23.01 -4.55 5.21
CA LYS A 296 -23.80 -5.15 4.11
C LYS A 296 -23.09 -6.26 3.33
N LEU A 297 -21.97 -6.78 3.85
CA LEU A 297 -21.29 -7.98 3.33
C LEU A 297 -21.42 -9.12 4.34
#